data_AF-A0A959NYS4-F1
#
_entry.id   AF-A0A959NYS4-F1
#
_cell.length_a   1.000
_cell.length_b   1.000
_cell.length_c   1.000
_cell.angle_alpha   90.00
_cell.angle_beta   90.00
_cell.angle_gamma   90.00
#
_symmetry.space_group_name_H-M   'P 1'
#
loop_
_entity.id
_entity.type
_entity.pdbx_description
1 polymer ?
#
loop_
_entity_poly.entity_id
_entity_poly.type
_entity_poly.pdbx_seq_one_letter_code
_entity_poly.pdbx_strand_id
1 'polypeptide(L)'
;MENILGALLIMVLRMADVSLGTFRTIMVVQGKKYLAASIGFFEVLIWIFAMRYIFQNLDNTYNMLGYAVGFSLGNILGISLEEKV
;
A
#
# COMPACT_ATOMS: atom_id res chain seq x y z
N MET A 1 8.14 22.70 -3.22
CA MET A 1 8.23 22.03 -1.90
C MET A 1 7.01 21.15 -1.65
N GLU A 2 5.80 21.59 -2.03
CA GLU A 2 4.53 20.84 -1.85
C GLU A 2 4.51 19.47 -2.55
N ASN A 3 5.17 19.35 -3.71
CA ASN A 3 5.20 18.11 -4.51
C ASN A 3 5.95 16.95 -3.84
N ILE A 4 6.97 17.23 -3.02
CA ILE A 4 7.77 16.19 -2.35
C ILE A 4 7.01 15.63 -1.15
N LEU A 5 6.25 16.47 -0.44
CA LEU A 5 5.42 16.05 0.67
C LEU A 5 4.29 15.12 0.21
N GLY A 6 3.66 15.44 -0.93
CA GLY A 6 2.65 14.59 -1.57
C GLY A 6 3.22 13.24 -2.01
N ALA A 7 4.42 13.23 -2.61
CA ALA A 7 5.10 12.00 -3.02
C ALA A 7 5.42 11.08 -1.82
N LEU A 8 5.90 11.64 -0.70
CA LEU A 8 6.15 10.89 0.54
C LEU A 8 4.86 10.31 1.14
N LEU A 9 3.77 11.06 1.11
CA LEU A 9 2.49 10.61 1.62
C LEU A 9 1.91 9.46 0.76
N ILE A 10 2.01 9.57 -0.57
CA ILE A 10 1.68 8.47 -1.50
C ILE A 10 2.55 7.25 -1.22
N MET A 11 3.85 7.44 -1.00
CA MET A 11 4.79 6.36 -0.72
C MET A 11 4.37 5.58 0.53
N VAL A 12 4.02 6.26 1.62
CA VAL A 12 3.56 5.62 2.87
C VAL A 12 2.21 4.94 2.69
N LEU A 13 1.24 5.58 2.02
CA LEU A 13 -0.04 4.94 1.74
C LEU A 13 0.12 3.66 0.91
N ARG A 14 0.96 3.69 -0.14
CA ARG A 14 1.20 2.50 -0.96
C ARG A 14 2.00 1.43 -0.25
N MET A 15 2.94 1.82 0.60
CA MET A 15 3.67 0.88 1.44
C MET A 15 2.72 0.13 2.39
N ALA A 16 1.78 0.84 3.02
CA ALA A 16 0.77 0.23 3.90
C ALA A 16 -0.19 -0.69 3.12
N ASP A 17 -0.67 -0.25 1.96
CA ASP A 17 -1.56 -1.02 1.09
C ASP A 17 -0.93 -2.35 0.63
N VAL A 18 0.31 -2.30 0.14
CA VAL A 18 1.04 -3.51 -0.31
C VAL A 18 1.31 -4.45 0.86
N SER A 19 1.69 -3.91 2.03
CA SER A 19 1.90 -4.71 3.24
C SER A 19 0.62 -5.44 3.67
N LEU A 20 -0.53 -4.75 3.64
CA LEU A 20 -1.85 -5.34 3.92
C LEU A 20 -2.23 -6.40 2.89
N GLY A 21 -1.90 -6.20 1.62
CA GLY A 21 -2.10 -7.20 0.56
C GLY A 21 -1.32 -8.49 0.81
N THR A 22 -0.09 -8.40 1.33
CA THR A 22 0.71 -9.56 1.74
C THR A 22 0.04 -10.28 2.92
N PHE A 23 -0.33 -9.55 3.98
CA PHE A 23 -1.07 -10.10 5.12
C PHE A 23 -2.38 -10.78 4.73
N ARG A 24 -3.15 -10.17 3.83
CA ARG A 24 -4.37 -10.76 3.29
C ARG A 24 -4.08 -12.08 2.60
N THR A 25 -3.05 -12.11 1.75
CA THR A 25 -2.64 -13.31 1.00
C THR A 25 -2.28 -14.44 1.96
N ILE A 26 -1.53 -14.15 3.03
CA ILE A 26 -1.21 -15.13 4.08
C ILE A 26 -2.48 -15.64 4.77
N MET A 27 -3.40 -14.75 5.16
CA MET A 27 -4.66 -15.16 5.79
C MET A 27 -5.52 -16.03 4.87
N VAL A 28 -5.49 -15.79 3.56
CA VAL A 28 -6.13 -16.64 2.54
C VAL A 28 -5.48 -18.02 2.51
N VAL A 29 -4.14 -18.08 2.46
CA VAL A 29 -3.38 -19.36 2.46
C VAL A 29 -3.61 -20.14 3.77
N GLN A 30 -3.73 -19.45 4.90
CA GLN A 30 -4.06 -20.04 6.22
C GLN A 30 -5.54 -20.44 6.37
N GLY A 31 -6.40 -20.21 5.36
CA GLY A 31 -7.83 -20.54 5.41
C GLY A 31 -8.68 -19.63 6.32
N LYS A 32 -8.13 -18.51 6.82
CA LYS A 32 -8.79 -17.57 7.74
C LYS A 32 -9.68 -16.57 6.99
N LYS A 33 -10.74 -17.07 6.35
CA LYS A 33 -11.62 -16.32 5.42
C LYS A 33 -12.17 -14.99 5.97
N TYR A 34 -12.57 -14.92 7.25
CA TYR A 34 -13.15 -13.70 7.83
C TYR A 34 -12.12 -12.61 8.09
N LEU A 35 -10.89 -13.00 8.49
CA LEU A 35 -9.78 -12.06 8.64
C LEU A 35 -9.31 -11.55 7.29
N ALA A 36 -9.19 -12.44 6.29
CA ALA A 36 -8.85 -12.06 4.93
C ALA A 36 -9.87 -11.07 4.34
N ALA A 37 -11.17 -11.30 4.54
CA ALA A 37 -12.22 -10.36 4.10
C ALA A 37 -12.13 -9.00 4.81
N SER A 38 -11.87 -8.99 6.12
CA SER A 38 -11.75 -7.76 6.90
C SER A 38 -10.53 -6.94 6.46
N ILE A 39 -9.37 -7.58 6.30
CA ILE A 39 -8.15 -6.92 5.82
C ILE A 39 -8.35 -6.39 4.41
N GLY A 40 -8.94 -7.18 3.51
CA GLY A 40 -9.22 -6.76 2.13
C GLY A 40 -10.18 -5.56 2.06
N PHE A 41 -11.13 -5.45 2.98
CA PHE A 41 -12.00 -4.27 3.07
C PHE A 41 -11.21 -3.00 3.40
N PHE A 42 -10.33 -3.04 4.40
CA PHE A 42 -9.48 -1.90 4.75
C PHE A 42 -8.46 -1.56 3.67
N GLU A 43 -7.87 -2.58 3.03
CA GLU A 43 -6.95 -2.44 1.89
C GLU A 43 -7.62 -1.65 0.75
N VAL A 44 -8.83 -2.05 0.33
CA VAL A 44 -9.55 -1.35 -0.75
C VAL A 44 -9.88 0.10 -0.39
N LEU A 45 -10.22 0.39 0.87
CA LEU A 45 -10.44 1.77 1.30
C LEU A 45 -9.17 2.62 1.15
N ILE A 46 -8.03 2.11 1.63
CA ILE A 46 -6.73 2.80 1.50
C ILE A 46 -6.39 3.00 0.02
N TRP A 47 -6.60 1.97 -0.80
CA TRP A 47 -6.36 2.03 -2.23
C TRP A 47 -7.19 3.12 -2.91
N ILE A 48 -8.49 3.21 -2.64
CA ILE A 48 -9.38 4.22 -3.23
C ILE A 48 -8.93 5.64 -2.86
N PHE A 49 -8.61 5.89 -1.59
CA PHE A 49 -8.13 7.20 -1.15
C PHE A 49 -6.78 7.56 -1.76
N ALA A 50 -5.84 6.61 -1.80
CA ALA A 50 -4.54 6.79 -2.43
C ALA A 50 -4.68 7.08 -3.92
N MET A 51 -5.49 6.30 -4.63
CA MET A 51 -5.70 6.43 -6.07
C MET A 51 -6.30 7.79 -6.43
N ARG A 52 -7.30 8.27 -5.67
CA ARG A 52 -7.87 9.60 -5.85
C ARG A 52 -6.82 10.70 -5.72
N TYR A 53 -5.93 10.59 -4.73
CA TYR A 53 -4.87 11.57 -4.50
C TYR A 53 -3.81 11.55 -5.60
N ILE A 54 -3.46 10.37 -6.11
CA ILE A 54 -2.52 10.21 -7.24
C ILE A 54 -3.10 10.86 -8.50
N PHE A 55 -4.37 10.57 -8.84
CA PHE A 55 -5.02 11.12 -10.03
C PHE A 55 -5.10 12.64 -10.04
N GLN A 56 -5.22 13.27 -8.88
CA GLN A 56 -5.22 14.73 -8.76
C GLN A 56 -3.82 15.36 -8.94
N ASN A 57 -2.74 14.59 -8.80
CA ASN A 57 -1.38 15.08 -8.84
C ASN A 57 -0.51 14.35 -9.89
N LEU A 58 -1.14 13.91 -10.99
CA LEU A 58 -0.52 13.06 -12.02
C LEU A 58 0.58 13.75 -12.83
N ASP A 59 0.55 15.09 -12.92
CA ASP A 59 1.54 15.89 -13.66
C ASP A 59 2.94 15.94 -13.01
N ASN A 60 3.11 15.34 -11.83
CA ASN A 60 4.38 15.33 -11.12
C ASN A 60 5.12 14.01 -11.25
N THR A 61 6.21 13.99 -12.02
CA THR A 61 7.13 12.83 -12.15
C THR A 61 7.61 12.30 -10.79
N TYR A 62 7.73 13.18 -9.79
CA TYR A 62 8.11 12.80 -8.42
C TYR A 62 7.05 11.92 -7.71
N ASN A 63 5.76 12.11 -8.00
CA ASN A 63 4.70 11.28 -7.42
C ASN A 63 4.70 9.87 -8.01
N MET A 64 5.01 9.73 -9.31
CA MET A 64 5.21 8.42 -9.94
C MET A 64 6.41 7.68 -9.34
N LEU A 65 7.52 8.38 -9.10
CA LEU A 65 8.69 7.78 -8.44
C LEU A 65 8.37 7.38 -6.99
N GLY A 66 7.71 8.24 -6.21
CA GLY A 66 7.26 7.93 -4.85
C GLY A 66 6.33 6.71 -4.80
N TYR A 67 5.47 6.56 -5.81
CA TYR A 67 4.61 5.39 -5.96
C TYR A 67 5.39 4.10 -6.23
N ALA A 68 6.33 4.11 -7.18
CA ALA A 68 7.15 2.94 -7.52
C ALA A 68 8.07 2.51 -6.35
N VAL A 69 8.64 3.49 -5.64
CA VAL A 69 9.46 3.26 -4.45
C VAL A 69 8.61 2.74 -3.29
N GLY A 70 7.44 3.34 -3.05
CA GLY A 70 6.51 2.89 -2.01
C GLY A 70 6.01 1.47 -2.22
N PHE A 71 5.77 1.10 -3.48
CA PHE A 71 5.40 -0.28 -3.84
C PHE A 71 6.52 -1.28 -3.56
N SER A 72 7.76 -0.95 -3.95
CA SER A 72 8.92 -1.83 -3.72
C SER A 72 9.22 -2.01 -2.23
N LEU A 73 9.20 -0.91 -1.45
CA LEU A 73 9.43 -0.96 -0.01
C LEU A 73 8.27 -1.64 0.75
N GLY A 74 7.03 -1.44 0.30
CA GLY A 74 5.86 -2.12 0.86
C GLY A 74 5.94 -3.63 0.73
N ASN A 75 6.47 -4.14 -0.40
CA ASN A 75 6.70 -5.58 -0.56
C ASN A 75 7.74 -6.11 0.42
N ILE A 76 8.89 -5.43 0.56
CA ILE A 76 9.93 -5.82 1.52
C ILE A 76 9.37 -5.84 2.93
N LEU A 77 8.66 -4.78 3.35
CA LEU A 77 8.08 -4.71 4.68
C LEU A 77 6.99 -5.77 4.90
N GLY A 78 6.11 -5.99 3.92
CA GLY A 78 5.10 -7.03 3.99
C GLY A 78 5.70 -8.42 4.21
N ILE A 79 6.75 -8.76 3.46
CA ILE A 79 7.48 -10.03 3.58
C ILE A 79 8.23 -10.11 4.92
N SER A 80 8.92 -9.04 5.33
CA SER A 80 9.64 -9.02 6.62
C SER A 80 8.70 -9.07 7.84
N LEU A 81 7.48 -8.54 7.71
CA LEU A 81 6.44 -8.70 8.73
C LEU A 81 5.86 -10.12 8.72
N GLU A 82 5.70 -10.74 7.56
CA GLU A 82 5.34 -12.16 7.44
C GLU A 82 6.34 -13.06 8.14
N GLU A 83 7.64 -12.90 7.89
CA GLU A 83 8.70 -13.72 8.52
C GLU A 83 8.73 -13.62 10.05
N LYS A 84 8.12 -12.57 10.62
CA LYS A 84 8.07 -12.32 12.06
C LYS A 84 6.78 -12.79 12.75
N VAL A 85 5.73 -13.14 11.98
CA VAL A 85 4.42 -13.56 12.49
C VAL A 85 4.26 -15.07 12.38
#